data_AF-A0A2M7A0B8-F1
#
_entry.id   AF-A0A2M7A0B8-F1
#
_cell.length_a   1.000
_cell.length_b   1.000
_cell.length_c   1.000
_cell.angle_alpha   90.00
_cell.angle_beta   90.00
_cell.angle_gamma   90.00
#
_symmetry.space_group_name_H-M   'P 1'
#
loop_
_entity.id
_entity.type
_entity.pdbx_description
1 polymer ?
#
loop_
_entity_poly.entity_id
_entity_poly.type
_entity_poly.pdbx_seq_one_letter_code
_entity_poly.pdbx_strand_id
1 'polypeptide(L)'
;YLANLMHMDPFHSARMFATTLQQTSFVKIAASPLGDPYLSLAMAIKVARTATIIPLLLVVGTLYHFPALVEASANKEPFKVNVPWYLWGFILCGAMFAFLPSLGFIADYVRLLSSIVWTMAMFSIGLTVDIRAAIKTIFKPLLVGLIAWIGIVLVFIYTYLN
;
A
#
# COMPACT_ATOMS: atom_id res chain seq x y z
N TYR A 1 2.16 -9.66 20.31
CA TYR A 1 1.78 -10.63 21.36
C TYR A 1 2.00 -12.07 20.90
N LEU A 2 1.33 -12.55 19.84
CA LEU A 2 1.54 -13.91 19.27
C LEU A 2 2.99 -14.23 18.89
N ALA A 3 3.70 -13.31 18.22
CA ALA A 3 5.11 -13.49 17.86
C ALA A 3 6.06 -13.61 19.07
N ASN A 4 5.77 -12.87 20.15
CA ASN A 4 6.57 -12.91 21.38
C ASN A 4 6.26 -14.18 22.20
N LEU A 5 5.01 -14.67 22.14
CA LEU A 5 4.57 -15.90 22.81
C LEU A 5 5.12 -17.17 22.14
N MET A 6 5.38 -17.12 20.82
CA MET A 6 5.87 -18.26 20.04
C MET A 6 7.40 -18.28 19.84
N HIS A 7 8.16 -17.41 20.51
CA HIS A 7 9.63 -17.29 20.34
C HIS A 7 10.09 -17.33 18.87
N MET A 8 9.37 -16.64 17.99
CA MET A 8 9.58 -16.75 16.55
C MET A 8 10.77 -15.94 16.08
N ASP A 9 11.58 -16.56 15.22
CA ASP A 9 12.69 -15.91 14.52
C ASP A 9 12.23 -14.58 13.85
N PRO A 10 13.08 -13.54 13.82
CA PRO A 10 12.72 -12.23 13.28
C PRO A 10 12.12 -12.28 11.87
N PHE A 11 12.55 -13.23 11.04
CA PHE A 11 12.08 -13.37 9.68
C PHE A 11 10.62 -13.83 9.57
N HIS A 12 10.21 -14.80 10.39
CA HIS A 12 8.85 -15.32 10.39
C HIS A 12 7.85 -14.29 10.93
N SER A 13 8.20 -13.63 12.03
CA SER A 13 7.39 -12.57 12.63
C SER A 13 7.20 -11.38 11.68
N ALA A 14 8.29 -10.93 11.04
CA ALA A 14 8.25 -9.81 10.09
C ALA A 14 7.36 -10.11 8.88
N ARG A 15 7.45 -11.32 8.33
CA ARG A 15 6.62 -11.77 7.20
C ARG A 15 5.13 -11.77 7.58
N MET A 16 4.79 -12.29 8.76
CA MET A 16 3.40 -12.34 9.24
C MET A 16 2.80 -10.93 9.31
N PHE A 17 3.49 -9.96 9.93
CA PHE A 17 2.97 -8.60 10.02
C PHE A 17 2.85 -7.94 8.64
N ALA A 18 3.85 -8.11 7.77
CA ALA A 18 3.86 -7.48 6.45
C ALA A 18 2.75 -8.00 5.51
N THR A 19 2.40 -9.28 5.59
CA THR A 19 1.39 -9.91 4.71
C THR A 19 -0.03 -9.75 5.24
N THR A 20 -0.23 -9.82 6.55
CA THR A 20 -1.58 -9.76 7.16
C THR A 20 -2.13 -8.34 7.25
N LEU A 21 -1.27 -7.35 7.50
CA LEU A 21 -1.71 -5.97 7.72
C LEU A 21 -1.61 -5.18 6.42
N GLN A 22 -2.74 -4.68 5.94
CA GLN A 22 -2.79 -3.97 4.65
C GLN A 22 -2.08 -2.61 4.70
N GLN A 23 -2.22 -1.86 5.78
CA GLN A 23 -1.62 -0.52 5.93
C GLN A 23 -0.28 -0.57 6.66
N THR A 24 0.70 0.17 6.15
CA THR A 24 2.06 0.27 6.72
C THR A 24 2.05 0.81 8.15
N SER A 25 1.12 1.71 8.49
CA SER A 25 0.97 2.25 9.85
C SER A 25 0.67 1.15 10.87
N PHE A 26 -0.24 0.23 10.54
CA PHE A 26 -0.55 -0.90 11.43
C PHE A 26 0.61 -1.89 11.55
N VAL A 27 1.36 -2.11 10.45
CA VAL A 27 2.58 -2.94 10.48
C VAL A 27 3.60 -2.36 11.47
N LYS A 28 3.83 -1.04 11.43
CA LYS A 28 4.75 -0.38 12.37
C LYS A 28 4.31 -0.54 13.82
N ILE A 29 3.03 -0.34 14.10
CA ILE A 29 2.49 -0.47 15.47
C ILE A 29 2.60 -1.92 15.96
N ALA A 30 2.34 -2.91 15.10
CA ALA A 30 2.42 -4.32 15.47
C ALA A 30 3.86 -4.81 15.68
N ALA A 31 4.82 -4.28 14.90
CA ALA A 31 6.22 -4.69 14.97
C ALA A 31 7.06 -3.88 15.97
N SER A 32 6.67 -2.65 16.30
CA SER A 32 7.41 -1.78 17.23
C SER A 32 7.68 -2.40 18.62
N PRO A 33 6.74 -3.15 19.24
CA PRO A 33 6.99 -3.79 20.54
C PRO A 33 8.01 -4.95 20.50
N LEU A 34 8.38 -5.46 19.31
CA LEU A 34 9.31 -6.60 19.17
C LEU A 34 10.76 -6.14 18.96
N GLY A 35 10.99 -4.85 18.69
CA GLY A 35 12.31 -4.25 18.50
C GLY A 35 12.65 -3.93 17.04
N ASP A 36 13.71 -3.15 16.86
CA ASP A 36 14.17 -2.62 15.57
C ASP A 36 14.45 -3.66 14.47
N PRO A 37 15.05 -4.84 14.72
CA PRO A 37 15.28 -5.82 13.66
C PRO A 37 13.97 -6.39 13.09
N TYR A 38 12.92 -6.50 13.89
CA TYR A 38 11.61 -6.96 13.45
C TYR A 38 10.88 -5.88 12.65
N LEU A 39 10.96 -4.63 13.11
CA LEU A 39 10.35 -3.47 12.47
C LEU A 39 10.94 -3.21 11.08
N SER A 40 12.27 -3.15 11.00
CA SER A 40 12.98 -2.88 9.74
C SER A 40 12.69 -3.96 8.69
N LEU A 41 12.69 -5.23 9.10
CA LEU A 41 12.41 -6.35 8.21
C LEU A 41 10.95 -6.39 7.74
N ALA A 42 9.99 -6.15 8.64
CA ALA A 42 8.57 -6.11 8.29
C ALA A 42 8.26 -4.96 7.32
N MET A 43 8.86 -3.80 7.56
CA MET A 43 8.74 -2.64 6.68
C MET A 43 9.40 -2.87 5.31
N ALA A 44 10.58 -3.49 5.29
CA ALA A 44 11.29 -3.82 4.06
C ALA A 44 10.45 -4.76 3.17
N ILE A 45 9.90 -5.84 3.73
CA ILE A 45 9.02 -6.78 2.99
C ILE A 45 7.79 -6.06 2.45
N LYS A 46 7.17 -5.19 3.26
CA LYS A 46 5.97 -4.45 2.86
C LYS A 46 6.25 -3.50 1.69
N VAL A 47 7.33 -2.73 1.76
CA VAL A 47 7.73 -1.77 0.72
C VAL A 47 8.18 -2.52 -0.54
N ALA A 48 8.94 -3.61 -0.41
CA ALA A 48 9.36 -4.44 -1.54
C ALA A 48 8.14 -4.95 -2.33
N ARG A 49 7.10 -5.46 -1.65
CA ARG A 49 5.88 -5.90 -2.32
C ARG A 49 5.20 -4.75 -3.10
N THR A 50 5.07 -3.58 -2.49
CA THR A 50 4.48 -2.42 -3.18
C THR A 50 5.33 -1.96 -4.35
N ALA A 51 6.66 -2.00 -4.22
CA ALA A 51 7.61 -1.65 -5.26
C ALA A 51 7.63 -2.64 -6.42
N THR A 52 7.26 -3.91 -6.21
CA THR A 52 7.10 -4.91 -7.29
C THR A 52 5.73 -4.80 -7.99
N ILE A 53 4.68 -4.40 -7.26
CA ILE A 53 3.34 -4.23 -7.84
C ILE A 53 3.31 -3.08 -8.86
N ILE A 54 3.98 -1.94 -8.57
CA ILE A 54 4.05 -0.79 -9.48
C ILE A 54 4.58 -1.17 -10.89
N PRO A 55 5.78 -1.76 -11.05
CA PRO A 55 6.30 -2.16 -12.35
C PRO A 55 5.49 -3.30 -12.97
N LEU A 56 4.97 -4.24 -12.17
CA LEU A 56 4.09 -5.28 -12.70
C LEU A 56 2.83 -4.67 -13.34
N LEU A 57 2.20 -3.68 -12.70
CA LEU A 57 1.05 -2.98 -13.24
C LEU A 57 1.40 -2.16 -14.49
N LEU A 58 2.59 -1.59 -14.57
CA LEU A 58 3.06 -0.90 -15.79
C LEU A 58 3.24 -1.89 -16.95
N VAL A 59 3.85 -3.04 -16.71
CA VAL A 59 4.05 -4.09 -17.73
C VAL A 59 2.71 -4.66 -18.18
N VAL A 60 1.84 -5.04 -17.25
CA VAL A 60 0.51 -5.57 -17.57
C VAL A 60 -0.35 -4.50 -18.25
N GLY A 61 -0.34 -3.26 -17.76
CA GLY A 61 -1.09 -2.15 -18.36
C GLY A 61 -0.65 -1.84 -19.78
N THR A 62 0.66 -1.86 -20.06
CA THR A 62 1.16 -1.70 -21.43
C THR A 62 0.78 -2.88 -22.30
N LEU A 63 0.95 -4.13 -21.85
CA LEU A 63 0.58 -5.33 -22.60
C LEU A 63 -0.93 -5.43 -22.92
N TYR A 64 -1.81 -5.03 -22.00
CA TYR A 64 -3.26 -5.01 -22.25
C TYR A 64 -3.70 -3.82 -23.11
N HIS A 65 -2.93 -2.72 -23.14
CA HIS A 65 -3.16 -1.61 -24.07
C HIS A 65 -2.44 -1.77 -25.42
N PHE A 66 -1.49 -2.71 -25.56
CA PHE A 66 -0.77 -2.99 -26.80
C PHE A 66 -1.69 -3.38 -27.98
N PRO A 67 -2.71 -4.24 -27.83
CA PRO A 67 -3.65 -4.54 -28.91
C PRO A 67 -4.44 -3.30 -29.35
N ALA A 68 -4.87 -2.47 -28.38
CA ALA A 68 -5.55 -1.20 -28.66
C ALA A 68 -4.63 -0.16 -29.33
N LEU A 69 -3.32 -0.20 -29.04
CA LEU A 69 -2.30 0.64 -29.68
C LEU A 69 -2.08 0.25 -31.16
N VAL A 70 -2.15 -1.05 -31.49
CA VAL A 70 -1.99 -1.54 -32.86
C VAL A 70 -3.23 -1.21 -33.72
N GLU A 71 -4.44 -1.33 -33.16
CA GLU A 71 -5.68 -0.93 -33.86
C GLU A 71 -5.84 0.60 -33.98
N ALA A 72 -5.45 1.38 -32.96
CA ALA A 72 -5.48 2.85 -33.03
C ALA A 72 -4.47 3.40 -34.06
N SER A 73 -3.32 2.74 -34.20
CA SER A 73 -2.33 3.09 -35.24
C SER A 73 -2.84 2.81 -36.66
N ALA A 74 -3.79 1.89 -36.84
CA ALA A 74 -4.43 1.63 -38.13
C ALA A 74 -5.50 2.68 -38.49
N ASN A 75 -6.12 3.34 -37.50
CA ASN A 75 -7.21 4.31 -37.70
C ASN A 75 -6.82 5.80 -37.49
N LYS A 76 -5.53 6.13 -37.26
CA LYS A 76 -5.03 7.52 -37.05
C LYS A 76 -5.73 8.27 -35.89
N GLU A 77 -6.34 7.58 -34.95
CA GLU A 77 -6.93 8.19 -33.76
C GLU A 77 -5.83 8.39 -32.69
N PRO A 78 -5.62 9.60 -32.14
CA PRO A 78 -4.58 9.84 -31.15
C PRO A 78 -4.91 9.11 -29.83
N PHE A 79 -4.16 8.05 -29.54
CA PHE A 79 -4.28 7.30 -28.29
C PHE A 79 -3.88 8.18 -27.09
N LYS A 80 -4.87 8.56 -26.27
CA LYS A 80 -4.68 9.46 -25.13
C LYS A 80 -4.58 8.64 -23.85
N VAL A 81 -3.37 8.36 -23.39
CA VAL A 81 -3.15 7.82 -22.04
C VAL A 81 -3.63 8.87 -21.04
N ASN A 82 -4.72 8.60 -20.32
CA ASN A 82 -5.25 9.51 -19.31
C ASN A 82 -4.41 9.39 -18.03
N VAL A 83 -3.18 9.92 -18.07
CA VAL A 83 -2.34 10.04 -16.88
C VAL A 83 -2.98 11.09 -15.98
N PRO A 84 -3.30 10.76 -14.72
CA PRO A 84 -3.85 11.74 -13.80
C PRO A 84 -2.88 12.91 -13.63
N TRP A 85 -3.38 14.14 -13.83
CA TRP A 85 -2.55 15.34 -13.86
C TRP A 85 -1.71 15.55 -12.57
N TYR A 86 -2.20 15.06 -11.42
CA TYR A 86 -1.51 15.15 -10.13
C TYR A 86 -0.20 14.34 -10.09
N LEU A 87 -0.02 13.35 -10.97
CA LEU A 87 1.17 12.50 -10.98
C LEU A 87 2.43 13.29 -11.32
N TRP A 88 2.32 14.27 -12.22
CA TRP A 88 3.44 15.15 -12.59
C TRP A 88 3.92 15.98 -11.39
N GLY A 89 2.98 16.52 -10.61
CA GLY A 89 3.29 17.23 -9.37
C GLY A 89 3.96 16.33 -8.33
N PHE A 90 3.50 15.08 -8.19
CA PHE A 90 4.12 14.12 -7.29
C PHE A 90 5.57 13.80 -7.67
N ILE A 91 5.84 13.55 -8.96
CA ILE A 91 7.19 13.26 -9.46
C ILE A 91 8.10 14.48 -9.29
N LEU A 92 7.63 15.68 -9.66
CA LEU A 92 8.42 16.91 -9.54
C LEU A 92 8.78 17.20 -8.07
N CYS A 93 7.80 17.17 -7.18
CA CYS A 93 8.04 17.36 -5.74
C CYS A 93 8.99 16.30 -5.18
N GLY A 94 8.79 15.02 -5.55
CA GLY A 94 9.67 13.93 -5.14
C GLY A 94 11.11 14.13 -5.59
N ALA A 95 11.32 14.54 -6.86
CA ALA A 95 12.65 14.85 -7.39
C ALA A 95 13.29 16.04 -6.67
N MET A 96 12.52 17.12 -6.42
CA MET A 96 13.03 18.28 -5.68
C MET A 96 13.49 17.91 -4.27
N PHE A 97 12.70 17.13 -3.53
CA PHE A 97 13.08 16.67 -2.19
C PHE A 97 14.22 15.66 -2.19
N ALA A 98 14.38 14.87 -3.26
CA ALA A 98 15.48 13.91 -3.38
C ALA A 98 16.83 14.56 -3.70
N PHE A 99 16.85 15.61 -4.53
CA PHE A 99 18.10 16.22 -5.01
C PHE A 99 18.51 17.51 -4.27
N LEU A 100 17.61 18.17 -3.52
CA LEU A 100 17.94 19.36 -2.72
C LEU A 100 17.78 19.10 -1.20
N PRO A 101 18.87 18.75 -0.49
CA PRO A 101 18.86 18.59 0.97
C PRO A 101 18.55 19.90 1.74
N SER A 102 18.76 21.05 1.11
CA SER A 102 18.50 22.38 1.70
C SER A 102 17.01 22.65 1.97
N LEU A 103 16.10 21.88 1.37
CA LEU A 103 14.66 21.95 1.64
C LEU A 103 14.26 21.22 2.94
N GLY A 104 15.21 20.66 3.70
CA GLY A 104 14.94 19.95 4.96
C GLY A 104 14.15 20.78 5.98
N PHE A 105 14.37 22.09 6.05
CA PHE A 105 13.60 22.99 6.93
C PHE A 105 12.11 23.07 6.54
N ILE A 106 11.80 22.98 5.25
CA ILE A 106 10.43 23.03 4.73
C ILE A 106 9.75 21.66 4.87
N ALA A 107 10.54 20.58 4.91
CA ALA A 107 10.04 19.20 5.00
C ALA A 107 9.09 18.99 6.19
N ASP A 108 9.42 19.55 7.36
CA ASP A 108 8.59 19.39 8.57
C ASP A 108 7.24 20.12 8.44
N TYR A 109 7.23 21.33 7.89
CA TYR A 109 6.00 22.07 7.62
C TYR A 109 5.13 21.37 6.57
N VAL A 110 5.75 20.87 5.49
CA VAL A 110 5.05 20.11 4.44
C VAL A 110 4.47 18.82 5.00
N ARG A 111 5.20 18.13 5.88
CA ARG A 111 4.73 16.90 6.54
C ARG A 111 3.53 17.17 7.45
N LEU A 112 3.57 18.25 8.22
CA LEU A 112 2.44 18.68 9.05
C LEU A 112 1.21 18.98 8.19
N LEU A 113 1.38 19.80 7.14
CA LEU A 113 0.30 20.16 6.23
C LEU A 113 -0.29 18.93 5.52
N SER A 114 0.58 18.01 5.06
CA SER A 114 0.17 16.76 4.42
C SER A 114 -0.67 15.89 5.37
N SER A 115 -0.31 15.83 6.66
CA SER A 115 -1.08 15.08 7.66
C SER A 115 -2.48 15.70 7.87
N ILE A 116 -2.57 17.03 7.90
CA ILE A 116 -3.85 17.74 8.05
C ILE A 116 -4.74 17.52 6.83
N VAL A 117 -4.19 17.72 5.63
CA VAL A 117 -4.92 17.51 4.35
C VAL A 117 -5.35 16.05 4.22
N TRP A 118 -4.49 15.08 4.57
CA TRP A 118 -4.84 13.67 4.56
C TRP A 118 -6.00 13.35 5.49
N THR A 119 -5.97 13.89 6.71
CA THR A 119 -7.03 13.69 7.70
C THR A 119 -8.35 14.30 7.23
N MET A 120 -8.30 15.52 6.67
CA MET A 120 -9.45 16.20 6.10
C MET A 120 -10.04 15.43 4.91
N ALA A 121 -9.19 14.87 4.05
CA ALA A 121 -9.62 14.05 2.92
C ALA A 121 -10.32 12.76 3.39
N MET A 122 -9.74 12.04 4.36
CA MET A 122 -10.37 10.84 4.92
C MET A 122 -11.70 11.15 5.64
N PHE A 123 -11.78 12.30 6.32
CA PHE A 123 -13.02 12.78 6.92
C PHE A 123 -14.10 13.08 5.87
N SER A 124 -13.74 13.78 4.80
CA SER A 124 -14.64 14.09 3.69
C SER A 124 -15.13 12.83 2.95
N ILE A 125 -14.25 11.84 2.75
CA ILE A 125 -14.65 10.52 2.24
C ILE A 125 -15.70 9.92 3.16
N GLY A 126 -15.48 9.92 4.48
CA GLY A 126 -16.45 9.43 5.46
C GLY A 126 -17.80 10.14 5.42
N LEU A 127 -17.84 11.46 5.22
CA LEU A 127 -19.08 12.24 5.11
C LEU A 127 -19.85 11.97 3.82
N THR A 128 -19.17 11.55 2.75
CA THR A 128 -19.80 11.28 1.44
C THR A 128 -20.41 9.88 1.39
N VAL A 129 -20.03 8.98 2.30
CA VAL A 129 -20.54 7.61 2.33
C VAL A 129 -21.96 7.56 2.90
N ASP A 130 -22.92 7.03 2.13
CA ASP A 130 -24.22 6.63 2.66
C ASP A 130 -24.05 5.40 3.58
N ILE A 131 -24.22 5.62 4.87
CA ILE A 131 -24.07 4.62 5.92
C ILE A 131 -25.00 3.41 5.69
N ARG A 132 -26.22 3.63 5.18
CA ARG A 132 -27.18 2.53 4.95
C ARG A 132 -26.76 1.65 3.78
N ALA A 133 -26.28 2.26 2.70
CA ALA A 133 -25.73 1.53 1.55
C ALA A 133 -24.41 0.82 1.90
N ALA A 134 -23.58 1.47 2.72
CA ALA A 134 -22.32 0.92 3.20
C ALA A 134 -22.55 -0.32 4.05
N ILE A 135 -23.41 -0.29 5.07
CA ILE A 135 -23.66 -1.44 5.95
C ILE A 135 -24.14 -2.67 5.15
N LYS A 136 -25.04 -2.49 4.17
CA LYS A 136 -25.49 -3.58 3.30
C LYS A 136 -24.37 -4.15 2.44
N THR A 137 -23.45 -3.30 1.97
CA THR A 137 -22.36 -3.70 1.09
C THR A 137 -21.13 -4.20 1.83
N ILE A 138 -20.94 -3.85 3.12
CA ILE A 138 -19.77 -4.21 3.93
C ILE A 138 -19.77 -5.69 4.33
N PHE A 139 -20.93 -6.32 4.52
CA PHE A 139 -20.99 -7.70 5.05
C PHE A 139 -20.27 -8.73 4.16
N LYS A 140 -20.49 -8.66 2.84
CA LYS A 140 -19.84 -9.54 1.85
C LYS A 140 -18.30 -9.42 1.86
N PRO A 141 -17.69 -8.23 1.66
CA PRO A 141 -16.24 -8.07 1.67
C PRO A 141 -15.62 -8.30 3.04
N LEU A 142 -16.34 -8.02 4.14
CA LEU A 142 -15.87 -8.31 5.49
C LEU A 142 -15.70 -9.82 5.71
N LEU A 143 -16.68 -10.62 5.30
CA LEU A 143 -16.59 -12.09 5.39
C LEU A 143 -15.46 -12.64 4.52
N VAL A 144 -15.34 -12.17 3.28
CA VAL A 144 -14.24 -12.58 2.40
C VAL A 144 -12.89 -12.21 3.00
N GLY A 145 -12.76 -11.00 3.55
CA GLY A 145 -11.54 -10.54 4.22
C GLY A 145 -11.22 -11.36 5.48
N LEU A 146 -12.23 -11.71 6.27
CA LEU A 146 -12.06 -12.55 7.47
C LEU A 146 -11.61 -13.96 7.12
N ILE A 147 -12.26 -14.60 6.13
CA ILE A 147 -11.88 -15.94 5.65
C ILE A 147 -10.45 -15.91 5.09
N ALA A 148 -10.11 -14.91 4.28
CA ALA A 148 -8.76 -14.75 3.74
C ALA A 148 -7.73 -14.55 4.86
N TRP A 149 -8.04 -13.75 5.88
CA TRP A 149 -7.17 -13.54 7.04
C TRP A 149 -6.95 -14.84 7.81
N ILE A 150 -8.00 -15.61 8.10
CA ILE A 150 -7.90 -16.93 8.73
C ILE A 150 -7.03 -17.86 7.87
N GLY A 151 -7.23 -17.87 6.55
CA GLY A 151 -6.42 -18.66 5.63
C GLY A 151 -4.93 -18.31 5.69
N ILE A 152 -4.58 -17.02 5.71
CA ILE A 152 -3.18 -16.57 5.83
C ILE A 152 -2.59 -17.00 7.17
N VAL A 153 -3.35 -16.88 8.27
CA VAL A 153 -2.91 -17.32 9.60
C VAL A 153 -2.70 -18.83 9.65
N LEU A 154 -3.59 -19.63 9.05
CA LEU A 154 -3.46 -21.08 9.00
C LEU A 154 -2.25 -21.53 8.17
N VAL A 155 -2.05 -20.95 6.99
CA VAL A 155 -0.86 -21.20 6.16
C VAL A 155 0.41 -20.86 6.93
N PHE A 156 0.39 -19.75 7.67
CA PHE A 156 1.52 -19.35 8.51
C PHE A 156 1.80 -20.36 9.64
N ILE A 157 0.78 -20.80 10.36
CA ILE A 157 0.93 -21.82 11.42
C ILE A 157 1.45 -23.14 10.83
N TYR A 158 0.92 -23.57 9.68
CA TYR A 158 1.38 -24.78 9.00
C TYR A 158 2.85 -24.70 8.59
N THR A 159 3.29 -23.56 8.06
CA THR A 159 4.69 -23.32 7.68
C THR A 159 5.64 -23.23 8.89
N TYR A 160 5.11 -22.95 10.08
CA TYR A 160 5.91 -22.87 11.30
C TYR A 160 6.06 -24.24 12.00
N LEU A 161 5.07 -25.12 11.86
CA LEU A 161 5.09 -26.45 12.48
C LEU A 161 5.91 -27.49 11.71
N ASN A 162 6.24 -27.22 10.43
CA ASN A 162 6.84 -28.14 9.46
C ASN A 162 8.14 -27.54 8.93
#